data_AF-A0A3B8TW37-F1
#
_entry.id   AF-A0A3B8TW37-F1
#
_cell.length_a   1.000
_cell.length_b   1.000
_cell.length_c   1.000
_cell.angle_alpha   90.00
_cell.angle_beta   90.00
_cell.angle_gamma   90.00
#
_symmetry.space_group_name_H-M   'P 1'
#
loop_
_entity.id
_entity.type
_entity.pdbx_description
1 polymer ?
#
loop_
_entity_poly.entity_id
_entity_poly.type
_entity_poly.pdbx_seq_one_letter_code
_entity_poly.pdbx_strand_id
1 'polypeptide(L)'
;MKKSLSPYQIELDNAIRDIADFPKPGIVFKDLTPVLLDVHLMRKIIDSSASKWADNNIDYVAGIESRGYWFGIAIADKLNVPFIPIRKKGKLPGDKVEISYALEYGEASIEMHKGHLKPGSSVLIHDDLLATGGTAEAAVNLIEAEGGTVAGFHFIVTLAFLGGPERLTKFAPSVLSEIEY
;
A
#
# COMPACT_ATOMS: atom_id res chain seq x y z
N MET A 1 -5.84 -24.13 -4.73
CA MET A 1 -4.44 -24.57 -5.00
C MET A 1 -3.54 -23.37 -4.73
N LYS A 2 -2.53 -23.48 -3.84
CA LYS A 2 -1.52 -22.42 -3.72
C LYS A 2 -0.81 -22.30 -5.08
N LYS A 3 -0.85 -21.13 -5.72
CA LYS A 3 -0.06 -20.87 -6.93
C LYS A 3 1.41 -21.14 -6.59
N SER A 4 2.12 -21.85 -7.46
CA SER A 4 3.56 -22.00 -7.33
C SER A 4 4.20 -20.61 -7.46
N LEU A 5 5.06 -20.24 -6.51
CA LEU A 5 5.82 -19.00 -6.59
C LEU A 5 6.74 -19.03 -7.81
N SER A 6 6.82 -17.91 -8.52
CA SER A 6 7.84 -17.68 -9.56
C SER A 6 9.25 -17.58 -8.95
N PRO A 7 10.33 -17.74 -9.73
CA PRO A 7 11.70 -17.58 -9.21
C PRO A 7 11.94 -16.24 -8.50
N TYR A 8 11.39 -15.16 -9.04
CA TYR A 8 11.44 -13.84 -8.40
C TYR A 8 10.68 -13.79 -7.07
N GLN A 9 9.49 -14.41 -7.00
CA GLN A 9 8.74 -14.45 -5.75
C GLN A 9 9.42 -15.30 -4.68
N ILE A 10 10.17 -16.35 -5.06
CA ILE A 10 11.01 -17.12 -4.14
C ILE A 10 12.15 -16.26 -3.58
N GLU A 11 12.78 -15.45 -4.42
CA GLU A 11 13.82 -14.49 -4.01
C GLU A 11 13.26 -13.45 -3.02
N LEU A 12 12.08 -12.90 -3.31
CA LEU A 12 11.38 -12.00 -2.40
C LEU A 12 11.02 -12.67 -1.07
N ASP A 13 10.44 -13.88 -1.11
CA ASP A 13 10.06 -14.63 0.09
C ASP A 13 11.27 -14.90 1.00
N ASN A 14 12.40 -15.32 0.41
CA ASN A 14 13.64 -15.57 1.15
C ASN A 14 14.26 -14.32 1.78
N ALA A 15 14.00 -13.14 1.22
CA ALA A 15 14.48 -11.87 1.75
C ALA A 15 13.59 -11.31 2.87
N ILE A 16 12.33 -11.73 2.96
CA ILE A 16 11.41 -11.33 4.02
C ILE A 16 11.75 -12.11 5.29
N ARG A 17 11.94 -11.40 6.40
CA ARG A 17 12.26 -12.01 7.69
C ARG A 17 11.01 -12.11 8.56
N ASP A 18 10.78 -13.30 9.10
CA ASP A 18 9.76 -13.52 10.11
C ASP A 18 10.31 -13.18 11.51
N ILE A 19 9.64 -12.25 12.20
CA ILE A 19 9.93 -11.88 13.58
C ILE A 19 8.77 -12.34 14.47
N ALA A 20 9.03 -13.34 15.30
CA ALA A 20 8.05 -13.83 16.27
C ALA A 20 7.77 -12.80 17.37
N ASP A 21 6.53 -12.82 17.88
CA ASP A 21 6.05 -12.07 19.04
C ASP A 21 6.19 -10.54 18.93
N PHE A 22 6.11 -10.01 17.71
CA PHE A 22 6.15 -8.57 17.45
C PHE A 22 4.91 -8.11 16.66
N PRO A 23 4.28 -6.98 17.02
CA PRO A 23 4.59 -6.08 18.14
C PRO A 23 4.10 -6.60 19.51
N LYS A 24 3.43 -7.74 19.54
CA LYS A 24 2.94 -8.40 20.76
C LYS A 24 3.01 -9.93 20.60
N PRO A 25 2.97 -10.71 21.70
CA PRO A 25 3.00 -12.16 21.65
C PRO A 25 1.92 -12.76 20.73
N GLY A 26 2.28 -13.81 19.99
CA GLY A 26 1.41 -14.53 19.07
C GLY A 26 1.33 -13.96 17.65
N ILE A 27 2.01 -12.84 17.35
CA ILE A 27 2.08 -12.27 16.00
C ILE A 27 3.44 -12.60 15.37
N VAL A 28 3.44 -13.07 14.12
CA VAL A 28 4.63 -13.16 13.27
C VAL A 28 4.67 -11.93 12.36
N PHE A 29 5.58 -11.01 12.66
CA PHE A 29 5.76 -9.81 11.87
C PHE A 29 6.61 -10.10 10.63
N LYS A 30 6.15 -9.64 9.47
CA LYS A 30 6.89 -9.70 8.20
C LYS A 30 7.78 -8.46 8.08
N ASP A 31 9.08 -8.64 8.28
CA ASP A 31 10.07 -7.59 8.17
C ASP A 31 10.68 -7.53 6.77
N LEU A 32 10.37 -6.45 6.06
CA LEU A 32 10.85 -6.18 4.70
C LEU A 32 12.19 -5.41 4.68
N THR A 33 12.75 -5.01 5.83
CA THR A 33 13.98 -4.21 5.83
C THR A 33 15.18 -4.87 5.13
N PRO A 34 15.37 -6.22 5.11
CA PRO A 34 16.43 -6.83 4.33
C PRO A 34 16.24 -6.66 2.81
N VAL A 35 14.99 -6.59 2.32
CA VAL A 35 14.69 -6.32 0.92
C VAL A 35 15.28 -4.97 0.50
N LEU A 36 15.21 -3.95 1.38
CA LEU A 36 15.73 -2.61 1.10
C LEU A 36 17.27 -2.58 0.94
N LEU A 37 17.98 -3.59 1.45
CA LEU A 37 19.43 -3.70 1.35
C LEU A 37 19.88 -4.38 0.04
N ASP A 38 18.95 -5.03 -0.68
CA ASP A 38 19.20 -5.62 -1.98
C ASP A 38 18.65 -4.72 -3.10
N VAL A 39 19.54 -3.92 -3.69
CA VAL A 39 19.19 -3.01 -4.79
C VAL A 39 18.64 -3.74 -6.04
N HIS A 40 19.05 -4.99 -6.29
CA HIS A 40 18.58 -5.73 -7.46
C HIS A 40 17.17 -6.26 -7.22
N LEU A 41 16.92 -6.82 -6.05
CA LEU A 41 15.59 -7.25 -5.66
C LEU A 41 14.62 -6.06 -5.58
N MET A 42 15.04 -4.94 -5.01
CA MET A 42 14.25 -3.69 -5.00
C MET A 42 13.83 -3.27 -6.41
N ARG A 43 14.75 -3.28 -7.38
CA ARG A 43 14.43 -2.94 -8.78
C ARG A 43 13.43 -3.91 -9.40
N LYS A 44 13.62 -5.22 -9.19
CA LYS A 44 12.67 -6.25 -9.67
C LYS A 44 11.27 -6.04 -9.09
N ILE A 45 11.18 -5.72 -7.80
CA ILE A 45 9.92 -5.40 -7.12
C ILE A 45 9.26 -4.20 -7.80
N ILE A 46 9.97 -3.08 -7.89
CA ILE A 46 9.44 -1.84 -8.47
C ILE A 46 8.99 -2.05 -9.92
N ASP A 47 9.78 -2.73 -10.76
CA ASP A 47 9.43 -3.01 -12.15
C ASP A 47 8.20 -3.94 -12.28
N SER A 48 8.14 -5.00 -11.46
CA SER A 48 6.97 -5.91 -11.38
C SER A 48 5.71 -5.15 -10.93
N SER A 49 5.85 -4.31 -9.89
CA SER A 49 4.75 -3.52 -9.36
C SER A 49 4.21 -2.53 -10.40
N ALA A 50 5.08 -1.74 -11.05
CA ALA A 50 4.65 -0.79 -12.07
C ALA A 50 4.02 -1.50 -13.29
N SER A 51 4.60 -2.61 -13.76
CA SER A 51 4.06 -3.34 -14.92
C SER A 51 2.65 -3.89 -14.72
N LYS A 52 2.28 -4.27 -13.48
CA LYS A 52 0.91 -4.67 -13.13
C LYS A 52 -0.12 -3.56 -13.33
N TRP A 53 0.31 -2.29 -13.29
CA TRP A 53 -0.57 -1.12 -13.36
C TRP A 53 -0.45 -0.30 -14.65
N ALA A 54 0.47 -0.65 -15.55
CA ALA A 54 0.78 0.13 -16.76
C ALA A 54 -0.45 0.44 -17.64
N ASP A 55 -1.40 -0.50 -17.74
CA ASP A 55 -2.60 -0.37 -18.58
C ASP A 55 -3.85 0.14 -17.82
N ASN A 56 -3.71 0.59 -16.57
CA ASN A 56 -4.86 0.87 -15.68
C ASN A 56 -5.26 2.35 -15.61
N ASN A 57 -4.71 3.22 -16.47
CA ASN A 57 -4.98 4.67 -16.47
C ASN A 57 -4.89 5.28 -15.06
N ILE A 58 -3.73 5.13 -14.42
CA ILE A 58 -3.46 5.72 -13.10
C ILE A 58 -3.04 7.17 -13.31
N ASP A 59 -3.63 8.10 -12.56
CA ASP A 59 -3.24 9.53 -12.56
C ASP A 59 -2.32 9.86 -11.39
N TYR A 60 -2.44 9.14 -10.26
CA TYR A 60 -1.64 9.34 -9.05
C TYR A 60 -1.37 8.02 -8.35
N VAL A 61 -0.22 7.92 -7.68
CA VAL A 61 0.02 6.90 -6.65
C VAL A 61 -0.08 7.57 -5.28
N ALA A 62 -1.00 7.11 -4.43
CA ALA A 62 -1.10 7.53 -3.05
C ALA A 62 -0.46 6.47 -2.14
N GLY A 63 0.64 6.82 -1.49
CA GLY A 63 1.31 5.92 -0.54
C GLY A 63 0.86 6.18 0.89
N ILE A 64 0.75 5.11 1.68
CA ILE A 64 0.48 5.19 3.13
C ILE A 64 1.80 5.18 3.91
N GLU A 65 1.93 6.07 4.89
CA GLU A 65 3.18 6.19 5.62
C GLU A 65 3.46 5.00 6.58
N SER A 66 4.70 4.80 6.99
CA SER A 66 5.93 5.34 6.39
C SER A 66 6.56 4.34 5.42
N ARG A 67 6.20 3.06 5.54
CA ARG A 67 6.82 1.95 4.81
C ARG A 67 6.28 1.81 3.39
N GLY A 68 5.00 2.13 3.15
CA GLY A 68 4.47 2.28 1.80
C GLY A 68 5.24 3.30 0.95
N TYR A 69 6.01 4.22 1.55
CA TYR A 69 6.78 5.20 0.78
C TYR A 69 8.04 4.58 0.17
N TRP A 70 8.58 3.52 0.75
CA TRP A 70 9.82 2.87 0.30
C TRP A 70 9.71 2.43 -1.16
N PHE A 71 8.55 1.94 -1.58
CA PHE A 71 8.29 1.48 -2.93
C PHE A 71 7.36 2.43 -3.69
N GLY A 72 6.38 3.05 -3.03
CA GLY A 72 5.36 3.87 -3.67
C GLY A 72 5.90 5.02 -4.51
N ILE A 73 6.93 5.72 -4.03
CA ILE A 73 7.55 6.82 -4.77
C ILE A 73 8.19 6.31 -6.07
N ALA A 74 8.91 5.19 -6.00
CA ALA A 74 9.57 4.60 -7.16
C ALA A 74 8.59 3.96 -8.14
N ILE A 75 7.47 3.42 -7.65
CA ILE A 75 6.36 2.95 -8.48
C ILE A 75 5.71 4.13 -9.22
N ALA A 76 5.46 5.24 -8.53
CA ALA A 76 4.91 6.46 -9.15
C ALA A 76 5.83 7.00 -10.25
N ASP A 77 7.14 7.05 -9.98
CA ASP A 77 8.17 7.44 -10.95
C ASP A 77 8.13 6.54 -12.20
N LYS A 78 8.07 5.21 -12.02
CA LYS A 78 7.99 4.25 -13.13
C LYS A 78 6.70 4.34 -13.94
N LEU A 79 5.58 4.66 -13.29
CA LEU A 79 4.29 4.89 -13.95
C LEU A 79 4.21 6.29 -14.57
N ASN A 80 5.20 7.16 -14.35
CA ASN A 80 5.24 8.55 -14.79
C ASN A 80 4.01 9.35 -14.29
N VAL A 81 3.70 9.20 -13.00
CA VAL A 81 2.60 9.88 -12.32
C VAL A 81 3.06 10.53 -11.01
N PRO A 82 2.38 11.58 -10.52
CA PRO A 82 2.72 12.17 -9.23
C PRO A 82 2.45 11.20 -8.07
N PHE A 83 3.21 11.38 -7.00
CA PHE A 83 3.02 10.68 -5.73
C PHE A 83 2.33 11.57 -4.71
N ILE A 84 1.32 11.03 -4.02
CA ILE A 84 0.59 11.71 -2.94
C ILE A 84 0.92 11.03 -1.60
N PRO A 85 1.51 11.75 -0.64
CA PRO A 85 1.76 11.21 0.69
C PRO A 85 0.49 11.22 1.55
N ILE A 86 0.07 10.05 2.04
CA ILE A 86 -0.91 9.89 3.11
C ILE A 86 -0.16 9.61 4.42
N ARG A 87 -0.43 10.39 5.47
CA ARG A 87 0.28 10.28 6.76
C ARG A 87 -0.66 10.19 7.94
N LYS A 88 -0.17 9.74 9.09
CA LYS A 88 -0.86 9.91 10.37
C LYS A 88 -1.01 11.39 10.68
N LYS A 89 -2.04 11.69 11.46
CA LYS A 89 -2.36 13.03 11.93
C LYS A 89 -1.16 13.81 12.48
N GLY A 90 -1.04 15.07 12.05
CA GLY A 90 -0.04 16.02 12.52
C GLY A 90 1.35 15.87 11.88
N LYS A 91 1.51 15.01 10.86
CA LYS A 91 2.77 14.83 10.15
C LYS A 91 2.89 15.63 8.85
N LEU A 92 1.76 16.08 8.31
CA LEU A 92 1.71 16.94 7.12
C LEU A 92 1.54 18.42 7.54
N PRO A 93 2.31 19.36 6.98
CA PRO A 93 2.09 20.80 7.18
C PRO A 93 0.82 21.29 6.44
N GLY A 94 0.48 22.57 6.56
CA GLY A 94 -0.57 23.20 5.74
C GLY A 94 -1.98 22.63 5.87
N ASP A 95 -2.81 22.90 4.86
CA ASP A 95 -4.22 22.49 4.79
C ASP A 95 -4.37 21.02 4.39
N LYS A 96 -5.27 20.32 5.07
CA LYS A 96 -5.39 18.87 5.00
C LYS A 96 -6.85 18.44 5.04
N VAL A 97 -7.14 17.31 4.42
CA VAL A 97 -8.29 16.47 4.75
C VAL A 97 -7.85 15.39 5.73
N GLU A 98 -8.74 15.04 6.66
CA GLU A 98 -8.48 14.06 7.72
C GLU A 98 -9.64 13.04 7.73
N ILE A 99 -9.29 11.74 7.83
CA ILE A 99 -10.24 10.66 8.06
C ILE A 99 -9.82 9.92 9.32
N SER A 100 -10.73 9.81 10.27
CA SER A 100 -10.56 8.98 11.46
C SER A 100 -11.26 7.64 11.31
N TYR A 101 -10.68 6.61 11.91
CA TYR A 101 -11.22 5.25 11.92
C TYR A 101 -10.96 4.55 13.24
N ALA A 102 -11.90 3.69 13.63
CA ALA A 102 -11.82 2.94 14.88
C ALA A 102 -10.80 1.79 14.76
N LEU A 103 -10.04 1.60 15.84
CA LEU A 103 -9.23 0.41 16.10
C LEU A 103 -9.93 -0.47 17.14
N GLU A 104 -9.45 -1.71 17.31
CA GLU A 104 -9.92 -2.59 18.40
C GLU A 104 -9.78 -1.92 19.78
N TYR A 105 -8.72 -1.12 19.94
CA TYR A 105 -8.49 -0.28 21.11
C TYR A 105 -8.07 1.13 20.66
N GLY A 106 -9.05 2.03 20.56
CA GLY A 106 -8.83 3.45 20.27
C GLY A 106 -9.25 3.89 18.86
N GLU A 107 -8.74 5.04 18.44
CA GLU A 107 -9.00 5.67 17.15
C GLU A 107 -7.66 6.08 16.54
N ALA A 108 -7.57 5.98 15.21
CA ALA A 108 -6.46 6.52 14.45
C ALA A 108 -6.98 7.43 13.35
N SER A 109 -6.18 8.42 12.97
CA SER A 109 -6.52 9.35 11.89
C SER A 109 -5.37 9.44 10.91
N ILE A 110 -5.72 9.49 9.63
CA ILE A 110 -4.81 9.73 8.53
C ILE A 110 -5.21 11.02 7.79
N GLU A 111 -4.21 11.67 7.21
CA GLU A 111 -4.29 12.95 6.56
C GLU A 111 -3.67 12.90 5.16
N MET A 112 -4.23 13.72 4.27
CA MET A 112 -3.71 14.04 2.95
C MET A 112 -3.82 15.55 2.74
N HIS A 113 -2.87 16.18 2.05
CA HIS A 113 -2.98 17.62 1.75
C HIS A 113 -4.19 17.89 0.86
N LYS A 114 -4.92 18.95 1.19
CA LYS A 114 -6.08 19.40 0.42
C LYS A 114 -5.64 19.98 -0.93
N GLY A 115 -6.37 19.65 -1.99
CA GLY A 115 -6.13 20.13 -3.36
C GLY A 115 -4.95 19.48 -4.08
N HIS A 116 -4.31 18.47 -3.49
CA HIS A 116 -3.22 17.71 -4.13
C HIS A 116 -3.71 16.71 -5.19
N LEU A 117 -5.02 16.46 -5.21
CA LEU A 117 -5.69 15.60 -6.17
C LEU A 117 -6.63 16.45 -7.02
N LYS A 118 -6.64 16.21 -8.34
CA LYS A 118 -7.64 16.80 -9.24
C LYS A 118 -8.93 15.97 -9.18
N PRO A 119 -10.11 16.58 -8.99
CA PRO A 119 -11.37 15.84 -9.02
C PRO A 119 -11.53 15.04 -10.32
N GLY A 120 -12.02 13.81 -10.21
CA GLY A 120 -12.17 12.85 -11.30
C GLY A 120 -10.93 11.99 -11.57
N SER A 121 -9.81 12.23 -10.88
CA SER A 121 -8.58 11.46 -11.09
C SER A 121 -8.62 10.06 -10.49
N SER A 122 -7.97 9.14 -11.20
CA SER A 122 -7.83 7.72 -10.87
C SER A 122 -6.57 7.46 -10.03
N VAL A 123 -6.72 6.92 -8.82
CA VAL A 123 -5.63 6.80 -7.84
C VAL A 123 -5.32 5.35 -7.52
N LEU A 124 -4.04 4.99 -7.61
CA LEU A 124 -3.51 3.75 -7.07
C LEU A 124 -3.12 3.95 -5.60
N ILE A 125 -3.75 3.23 -4.67
CA ILE A 125 -3.34 3.23 -3.26
C ILE A 125 -2.25 2.17 -3.06
N HIS A 126 -1.16 2.53 -2.37
CA HIS A 126 -0.05 1.63 -2.12
C HIS A 126 0.41 1.61 -0.65
N ASP A 127 0.71 0.42 -0.14
CA ASP A 127 1.43 0.21 1.13
C ASP A 127 2.41 -0.97 1.02
N ASP A 128 3.31 -1.14 1.99
CA ASP A 128 4.25 -2.26 2.00
C ASP A 128 3.53 -3.59 2.25
N LEU A 129 2.56 -3.61 3.16
CA LEU A 129 1.87 -4.82 3.58
C LEU A 129 0.37 -4.63 3.79
N LEU A 130 -0.44 -5.52 3.22
CA LEU A 130 -1.86 -5.66 3.51
C LEU A 130 -2.11 -6.68 4.63
N ALA A 131 -2.65 -6.20 5.75
CA ALA A 131 -3.17 -7.02 6.84
C ALA A 131 -4.71 -7.06 6.77
N THR A 132 -5.41 -6.37 7.70
CA THR A 132 -6.88 -6.32 7.74
C THR A 132 -7.50 -5.32 6.77
N GLY A 133 -6.69 -4.45 6.14
CA GLY A 133 -7.13 -3.45 5.16
C GLY A 133 -7.71 -2.14 5.73
N GLY A 134 -7.82 -1.98 7.07
CA GLY A 134 -8.46 -0.81 7.67
C GLY A 134 -7.84 0.54 7.28
N THR A 135 -6.51 0.66 7.28
CA THR A 135 -5.83 1.89 6.88
C THR A 135 -5.99 2.20 5.40
N ALA A 136 -5.97 1.17 4.54
CA ALA A 136 -6.17 1.32 3.10
C ALA A 136 -7.62 1.74 2.78
N GLU A 137 -8.62 1.24 3.51
CA GLU A 137 -10.00 1.71 3.44
C GLU A 137 -10.13 3.17 3.89
N ALA A 138 -9.49 3.57 4.98
CA ALA A 138 -9.48 4.98 5.38
C ALA A 138 -8.86 5.88 4.30
N ALA A 139 -7.85 5.38 3.57
CA ALA A 139 -7.24 6.09 2.46
C ALA A 139 -8.21 6.26 1.28
N VAL A 140 -9.11 5.29 1.01
CA VAL A 140 -10.20 5.45 0.03
C VAL A 140 -11.01 6.70 0.34
N ASN A 141 -11.44 6.84 1.60
CA ASN A 141 -12.28 7.96 2.02
C ASN A 141 -11.56 9.32 1.86
N LEU A 142 -10.24 9.39 2.06
CA LEU A 142 -9.46 10.61 1.78
C LEU A 142 -9.46 10.97 0.29
N ILE A 143 -9.28 9.97 -0.58
CA ILE A 143 -9.28 10.15 -2.02
C ILE A 143 -10.66 10.60 -2.51
N GLU A 144 -11.73 9.93 -2.07
CA GLU A 144 -13.11 10.25 -2.43
C GLU A 144 -13.55 11.63 -1.91
N ALA A 145 -13.11 12.02 -0.70
CA ALA A 145 -13.41 13.34 -0.14
C ALA A 145 -12.85 14.50 -0.98
N GLU A 146 -11.74 14.26 -1.70
CA GLU A 146 -11.15 15.23 -2.63
C GLU A 146 -11.61 15.02 -4.08
N GLY A 147 -12.62 14.16 -4.29
CA GLY A 147 -13.26 13.92 -5.58
C GLY A 147 -12.53 12.96 -6.50
N GLY A 148 -11.56 12.19 -6.00
CA GLY A 148 -10.87 11.15 -6.76
C GLY A 148 -11.60 9.81 -6.74
N THR A 149 -11.16 8.89 -7.58
CA THR A 149 -11.61 7.49 -7.58
C THR A 149 -10.43 6.55 -7.34
N VAL A 150 -10.67 5.44 -6.64
CA VAL A 150 -9.61 4.46 -6.39
C VAL A 150 -9.59 3.44 -7.53
N ALA A 151 -8.50 3.42 -8.30
CA ALA A 151 -8.28 2.48 -9.39
C ALA A 151 -8.05 1.05 -8.87
N GLY A 152 -7.43 0.96 -7.70
CA GLY A 152 -7.11 -0.29 -7.04
C GLY A 152 -6.03 -0.11 -5.97
N PHE A 153 -5.55 -1.25 -5.48
CA PHE A 153 -4.61 -1.32 -4.37
C PHE A 153 -3.41 -2.18 -4.72
N HIS A 154 -2.22 -1.71 -4.35
CA HIS A 154 -0.97 -2.43 -4.55
C HIS A 154 -0.22 -2.63 -3.24
N PHE A 155 0.25 -3.85 -2.99
CA PHE A 155 1.05 -4.20 -1.82
C PHE A 155 2.30 -4.99 -2.20
N ILE A 156 3.35 -4.95 -1.38
CA ILE A 156 4.45 -5.91 -1.58
C ILE A 156 4.00 -7.27 -1.02
N VAL A 157 3.49 -7.27 0.21
CA VAL A 157 3.06 -8.48 0.92
C VAL A 157 1.56 -8.39 1.25
N THR A 158 0.83 -9.49 1.05
CA THR A 158 -0.54 -9.62 1.57
C THR A 158 -0.62 -10.79 2.56
N LEU A 159 -1.21 -10.56 3.72
CA LEU A 159 -1.60 -11.62 4.67
C LEU A 159 -3.07 -11.97 4.42
N ALA A 160 -3.34 -12.81 3.43
CA ALA A 160 -4.69 -13.03 2.91
C ALA A 160 -5.63 -13.64 3.95
N PHE A 161 -5.09 -14.45 4.87
CA PHE A 161 -5.84 -15.04 5.98
C PHE A 161 -6.45 -14.01 6.96
N LEU A 162 -6.11 -12.72 6.84
CA LEU A 162 -6.70 -11.64 7.64
C LEU A 162 -7.89 -10.94 6.96
N GLY A 163 -8.31 -11.37 5.77
CA GLY A 163 -9.52 -10.88 5.09
C GLY A 163 -9.38 -9.49 4.45
N GLY A 164 -8.15 -8.98 4.31
CA GLY A 164 -7.87 -7.67 3.72
C GLY A 164 -8.35 -7.52 2.26
N PRO A 165 -8.04 -8.47 1.36
CA PRO A 165 -8.50 -8.40 -0.02
C PRO A 165 -10.02 -8.33 -0.17
N GLU A 166 -10.77 -9.15 0.57
CA GLU A 166 -12.24 -9.18 0.58
C GLU A 166 -12.83 -7.87 1.10
N ARG A 167 -12.13 -7.20 2.02
CA ARG A 167 -12.49 -5.87 2.49
C ARG A 167 -12.32 -4.82 1.39
N LEU A 168 -11.18 -4.80 0.71
CA LEU A 168 -10.80 -3.75 -0.24
C LEU A 168 -11.46 -3.89 -1.62
N THR A 169 -11.78 -5.12 -2.03
CA THR A 169 -12.50 -5.40 -3.29
C THR A 169 -13.89 -4.77 -3.39
N LYS A 170 -14.43 -4.28 -2.27
CA LYS A 170 -15.67 -3.50 -2.22
C LYS A 170 -15.53 -2.09 -2.80
N PHE A 171 -14.31 -1.55 -2.82
CA PHE A 171 -14.01 -0.19 -3.27
C PHE A 171 -13.40 -0.15 -4.67
N ALA A 172 -12.60 -1.16 -5.02
CA ALA A 172 -12.00 -1.28 -6.34
C ALA A 172 -11.80 -2.76 -6.71
N PRO A 173 -11.94 -3.15 -7.99
CA PRO A 173 -11.88 -4.55 -8.40
C PRO A 173 -10.49 -5.18 -8.26
N SER A 174 -9.43 -4.37 -8.29
CA SER A 174 -8.04 -4.84 -8.32
C SER A 174 -7.34 -4.61 -6.99
N VAL A 175 -7.00 -5.71 -6.31
CA VAL A 175 -6.11 -5.76 -5.14
C VAL A 175 -4.95 -6.68 -5.49
N LEU A 176 -3.78 -6.10 -5.77
CA LEU A 176 -2.62 -6.83 -6.27
C LEU A 176 -1.47 -6.80 -5.27
N SER A 177 -0.74 -7.91 -5.17
CA SER A 177 0.51 -7.96 -4.40
C SER A 177 1.66 -8.65 -5.14
N GLU A 178 2.89 -8.48 -4.63
CA GLU A 178 4.06 -9.24 -5.12
C GLU A 178 4.07 -10.67 -4.55
N ILE A 179 3.70 -10.83 -3.29
CA ILE A 179 3.55 -12.12 -2.62
C ILE A 179 2.32 -12.12 -1.69
N GLU A 180 1.77 -13.31 -1.46
CA GLU A 180 0.61 -13.55 -0.61
C GLU A 180 0.87 -14.73 0.32
N TYR A 181 0.54 -14.55 1.60
CA TYR A 181 0.63 -15.56 2.67
C TYR A 181 -0.75 -15.99 3.15
#